data_AF-A0A397YBH6-F1
#
_entry.id   AF-A0A397YBH6-F1
#
_cell.length_a   1.000
_cell.length_b   1.000
_cell.length_c   1.000
_cell.angle_alpha   90.00
_cell.angle_beta   90.00
_cell.angle_gamma   90.00
#
_symmetry.space_group_name_H-M   'P 1'
#
loop_
_entity.id
_entity.type
_entity.pdbx_description
1 polymer ?
#
loop_
_entity_poly.entity_id
_entity_poly.type
_entity_poly.pdbx_seq_one_letter_code
_entity_poly.pdbx_strand_id
1 'polypeptide(L)'
;MESATSEEPFSEKAYGFDLYYNDGPPTLVPSTWSKNYGIGLYGRIGLQCYNLQKGTNLKCKRLEKHSTKDTSFFSLYITLEATDPATGSVCSFQTQFGDAGRRLSLGARITWFALASRIKQIYNQPIDDVWDEDTPGINEFYKVPMPKWFSDEALEKYYVVPESELHDNDWLQLLMEVAFFSKADRCLDAYLPLELNSVVVETLEDYTTAPSEKLKADNAIFYISYKCCSDPSTPLAGDHRAVVRKTMDGKPGHMCLEVALTKEQE
;
A
#
# COMPACT_ATOMS: atom_id res chain seq x y z
N MET A 1 -53.64 19.08 -24.57
CA MET A 1 -52.60 18.27 -25.24
C MET A 1 -51.29 18.72 -24.62
N GLU A 2 -50.98 18.14 -23.47
CA GLU A 2 -49.74 18.38 -22.74
C GLU A 2 -48.61 17.63 -23.44
N SER A 3 -47.51 18.32 -23.71
CA SER A 3 -46.21 17.68 -23.89
C SER A 3 -45.21 18.50 -23.10
N ALA A 4 -45.18 18.26 -21.80
CA ALA A 4 -44.05 18.63 -20.96
C ALA A 4 -42.91 17.67 -21.31
N THR A 5 -41.93 18.14 -22.09
CA THR A 5 -40.62 17.51 -22.16
C THR A 5 -39.98 17.67 -20.79
N SER A 6 -40.00 16.60 -20.00
CA SER A 6 -39.19 16.47 -18.79
C SER A 6 -37.73 16.31 -19.21
N GLU A 7 -37.01 17.42 -19.32
CA GLU A 7 -35.56 17.39 -19.13
C GLU A 7 -35.33 17.09 -17.66
N GLU A 8 -34.99 15.83 -17.37
CA GLU A 8 -34.43 15.49 -16.07
C GLU A 8 -33.14 16.31 -15.87
N PRO A 9 -32.96 16.96 -14.70
CA PRO A 9 -31.73 17.68 -14.46
C PRO A 9 -30.59 16.66 -14.44
N PHE A 10 -29.58 16.88 -15.29
CA PHE A 10 -28.29 16.22 -15.19
C PHE A 10 -27.86 16.25 -13.73
N SER A 11 -27.91 15.09 -13.07
CA SER A 11 -27.49 14.88 -11.70
C SER A 11 -25.99 15.16 -11.62
N GLU A 12 -25.67 16.42 -11.41
CA GLU A 12 -24.39 16.91 -10.95
C GLU A 12 -23.97 16.08 -9.73
N LYS A 13 -22.81 15.41 -9.85
CA LYS A 13 -21.96 14.77 -8.80
C LYS A 13 -21.86 13.24 -8.80
N ALA A 14 -21.09 12.70 -9.74
CA ALA A 14 -20.42 11.41 -9.55
C ALA A 14 -19.16 11.62 -8.68
N TYR A 15 -19.25 11.33 -7.39
CA TYR A 15 -18.15 11.56 -6.44
C TYR A 15 -17.31 10.30 -6.17
N GLY A 16 -15.99 10.46 -6.21
CA GLY A 16 -15.01 9.62 -5.51
C GLY A 16 -14.43 8.47 -6.33
N PHE A 17 -15.17 7.37 -6.49
CA PHE A 17 -14.61 6.09 -6.99
C PHE A 17 -15.31 5.53 -8.23
N ASP A 18 -16.51 6.01 -8.51
CA ASP A 18 -17.30 5.66 -9.69
C ASP A 18 -17.15 6.81 -10.70
N LEU A 19 -15.93 6.98 -11.22
CA LEU A 19 -15.62 8.03 -12.19
C LEU A 19 -16.29 7.70 -13.52
N TYR A 20 -17.39 8.39 -13.82
CA TYR A 20 -17.98 8.51 -15.15
C TYR A 20 -17.66 9.90 -15.71
N TYR A 21 -16.38 10.20 -15.92
CA TYR A 21 -15.99 11.30 -16.79
C TYR A 21 -15.62 10.73 -18.16
N ASN A 22 -15.47 11.58 -19.19
CA ASN A 22 -15.26 11.28 -20.62
C ASN A 22 -14.26 10.16 -21.02
N ASP A 23 -13.65 9.46 -20.07
CA ASP A 23 -12.90 8.22 -20.24
C ASP A 23 -13.83 7.00 -20.30
N GLY A 24 -13.32 5.92 -20.90
CA GLY A 24 -14.08 4.68 -21.11
C GLY A 24 -14.63 4.05 -19.81
N PRO A 25 -15.60 3.14 -19.93
CA PRO A 25 -16.17 2.45 -18.76
C PRO A 25 -15.09 1.76 -17.93
N PRO A 26 -15.25 1.65 -16.59
CA PRO A 26 -14.26 1.03 -15.72
C PRO A 26 -13.95 -0.40 -16.18
N THR A 27 -12.68 -0.76 -16.14
CA THR A 27 -12.25 -2.09 -16.57
C THR A 27 -12.66 -3.12 -15.51
N LEU A 28 -13.64 -3.95 -15.86
CA LEU A 28 -13.98 -5.13 -15.09
C LEU A 28 -12.90 -6.18 -15.30
N VAL A 29 -12.29 -6.65 -14.21
CA VAL A 29 -11.21 -7.63 -14.28
C VAL A 29 -11.79 -9.03 -14.06
N PRO A 30 -11.73 -9.95 -15.05
CA PRO A 30 -11.99 -11.36 -14.82
C PRO A 30 -11.04 -11.90 -13.76
N SER A 31 -11.50 -12.84 -12.93
CA SER A 31 -10.87 -13.28 -11.68
C SER A 31 -9.56 -14.08 -11.85
N THR A 32 -8.56 -13.54 -12.55
CA THR A 32 -7.22 -14.10 -12.63
C THR A 32 -6.20 -13.04 -12.25
N TRP A 33 -5.50 -13.30 -11.15
CA TRP A 33 -4.46 -12.43 -10.57
C TRP A 33 -3.29 -12.12 -11.53
N SER A 34 -3.18 -12.84 -12.65
CA SER A 34 -2.00 -12.89 -13.51
C SER A 34 -1.88 -11.81 -14.60
N LYS A 35 -2.79 -10.84 -14.68
CA LYS A 35 -2.64 -9.68 -15.61
C LYS A 35 -2.72 -8.32 -14.92
N ASN A 36 -3.11 -8.31 -13.65
CA ASN A 36 -3.36 -7.09 -12.87
C ASN A 36 -2.72 -7.18 -11.48
N TYR A 37 -1.63 -7.93 -11.35
CA TYR A 37 -0.94 -8.15 -10.07
C TYR A 37 -0.58 -6.83 -9.39
N GLY A 38 0.01 -5.88 -10.12
CA GLY A 38 0.33 -4.54 -9.59
C GLY A 38 -0.90 -3.78 -9.08
N ILE A 39 -2.03 -3.82 -9.80
CA ILE A 39 -3.28 -3.18 -9.37
C ILE A 39 -3.82 -3.84 -8.09
N GLY A 40 -3.78 -5.17 -8.03
CA GLY A 40 -4.17 -5.92 -6.83
C GLY A 40 -3.26 -5.59 -5.62
N LEU A 41 -1.96 -5.39 -5.86
CA LEU A 41 -1.01 -4.96 -4.84
C LEU A 41 -1.35 -3.56 -4.31
N TYR A 42 -1.61 -2.59 -5.18
CA TYR A 42 -2.01 -1.23 -4.79
C TYR A 42 -3.30 -1.22 -3.97
N GLY A 43 -4.30 -2.02 -4.36
CA GLY A 43 -5.53 -2.16 -3.60
C GLY A 43 -5.30 -2.73 -2.18
N ARG A 44 -4.42 -3.75 -2.06
CA ARG A 44 -4.06 -4.36 -0.77
C ARG A 44 -3.32 -3.39 0.17
N ILE A 45 -2.54 -2.45 -0.38
CA ILE A 45 -1.91 -1.38 0.43
C ILE A 45 -2.97 -0.55 1.15
N GLY A 46 -4.03 -0.13 0.45
CA GLY A 46 -5.14 0.59 1.08
C GLY A 46 -5.90 -0.28 2.10
N LEU A 47 -6.15 -1.55 1.78
CA LEU A 47 -6.78 -2.48 2.73
C LEU A 47 -5.95 -2.59 4.03
N GLN A 48 -4.63 -2.64 3.90
CA GLN A 48 -3.74 -2.68 5.05
C GLN A 48 -3.74 -1.37 5.84
N CYS A 49 -3.76 -0.21 5.16
CA CYS A 49 -3.94 1.09 5.82
C CYS A 49 -5.20 1.10 6.70
N TYR A 50 -6.34 0.65 6.17
CA TYR A 50 -7.58 0.57 6.92
C TYR A 50 -7.48 -0.40 8.11
N ASN A 51 -6.88 -1.58 7.92
CA ASN A 51 -6.69 -2.56 8.98
C ASN A 51 -5.87 -1.99 10.15
N LEU A 52 -4.79 -1.26 9.86
CA LEU A 52 -3.98 -0.59 10.89
C LEU A 52 -4.79 0.45 11.66
N GLN A 53 -5.49 1.34 10.96
CA GLN A 53 -6.25 2.43 11.60
C GLN A 53 -7.50 1.97 12.37
N LYS A 54 -8.12 0.86 11.96
CA LYS A 54 -9.35 0.35 12.58
C LYS A 54 -9.16 -0.88 13.46
N GLY A 55 -7.96 -1.44 13.51
CA GLY A 55 -7.69 -2.68 14.23
C GLY A 55 -8.44 -3.89 13.65
N THR A 56 -8.69 -3.89 12.33
CA THR A 56 -9.37 -4.99 11.62
C THR A 56 -8.37 -5.91 10.94
N ASN A 57 -8.84 -7.05 10.39
CA ASN A 57 -8.00 -8.01 9.67
C ASN A 57 -8.63 -8.45 8.33
N LEU A 58 -9.17 -7.49 7.58
CA LEU A 58 -9.79 -7.77 6.28
C LEU A 58 -8.74 -8.30 5.30
N LYS A 59 -9.10 -9.33 4.54
CA LYS A 59 -8.25 -9.96 3.51
C LYS A 59 -8.81 -9.70 2.13
N CYS A 60 -7.95 -9.41 1.16
CA CYS A 60 -8.37 -9.25 -0.22
C CYS A 60 -8.76 -10.61 -0.79
N LYS A 61 -9.97 -10.71 -1.36
CA LYS A 61 -10.48 -11.91 -2.01
C LYS A 61 -10.35 -11.84 -3.52
N ARG A 62 -10.68 -10.69 -4.12
CA ARG A 62 -10.48 -10.44 -5.57
C ARG A 62 -10.49 -8.96 -5.90
N LEU A 63 -9.87 -8.63 -7.05
CA LEU A 63 -10.03 -7.34 -7.71
C LEU A 63 -11.37 -7.31 -8.46
N GLU A 64 -12.22 -6.31 -8.19
CA GLU A 64 -13.51 -6.13 -8.88
C GLU A 64 -13.36 -5.22 -10.10
N LYS A 65 -12.78 -4.03 -9.87
CA LYS A 65 -12.56 -3.03 -10.92
C LYS A 65 -11.48 -2.04 -10.53
N HIS A 66 -10.98 -1.34 -11.53
CA HIS A 66 -10.15 -0.17 -11.33
C HIS A 66 -10.38 0.86 -12.44
N SER A 67 -10.05 2.11 -12.12
CA SER A 67 -9.95 3.21 -13.10
C SER A 67 -8.71 4.03 -12.79
N THR A 68 -8.09 4.59 -13.82
CA THR A 68 -6.94 5.48 -13.70
C THR A 68 -7.38 6.90 -13.97
N LYS A 69 -6.73 7.86 -13.33
CA LYS A 69 -6.86 9.28 -13.62
C LYS A 69 -5.47 9.87 -13.74
N ASP A 70 -5.09 10.18 -14.98
CA ASP A 70 -3.81 10.80 -15.29
C ASP A 70 -3.95 12.31 -15.19
N THR A 71 -3.51 12.85 -14.05
CA THR A 71 -3.33 14.32 -13.87
C THR A 71 -1.84 14.62 -13.73
N SER A 72 -1.43 15.66 -13.00
CA SER A 72 -0.01 15.88 -12.65
C SER A 72 0.56 14.76 -11.75
N PHE A 73 -0.31 13.95 -11.14
CA PHE A 73 0.02 12.73 -10.38
C PHE A 73 -0.76 11.54 -10.93
N PHE A 74 -0.14 10.35 -10.93
CA PHE A 74 -0.80 9.10 -11.33
C PHE A 74 -1.67 8.60 -10.18
N SER A 75 -3.00 8.62 -10.38
CA SER A 75 -3.96 8.16 -9.38
C SER A 75 -4.75 6.96 -9.91
N LEU A 76 -4.85 5.89 -9.11
CA LEU A 76 -5.75 4.77 -9.38
C LEU A 76 -6.86 4.72 -8.35
N TYR A 77 -8.06 4.40 -8.82
CA TYR A 77 -9.23 4.13 -7.99
C TYR A 77 -9.53 2.66 -8.13
N ILE A 78 -9.35 1.92 -7.04
CA ILE A 78 -9.36 0.46 -7.04
C ILE A 78 -10.51 0.00 -6.16
N THR A 79 -11.30 -0.95 -6.66
CA THR A 79 -12.33 -1.64 -5.86
C THR A 79 -11.99 -3.12 -5.75
N LEU A 80 -11.89 -3.61 -4.52
CA LEU A 80 -11.63 -5.00 -4.17
C LEU A 80 -12.86 -5.59 -3.47
N GLU A 81 -13.06 -6.90 -3.63
CA GLU A 81 -13.87 -7.68 -2.70
C GLU A 81 -12.94 -8.10 -1.55
N ALA A 82 -13.28 -7.72 -0.32
CA ALA A 82 -12.56 -8.11 0.88
C ALA A 82 -13.41 -9.04 1.75
N THR A 83 -12.76 -9.90 2.52
CA THR A 83 -13.40 -10.84 3.44
C THR A 83 -12.84 -10.67 4.84
N ASP A 84 -13.72 -10.65 5.83
CA ASP A 84 -13.32 -10.77 7.23
C ASP A 84 -13.15 -12.26 7.57
N PRO A 85 -11.92 -12.73 7.84
CA PRO A 85 -11.68 -14.14 8.14
C PRO A 85 -12.36 -14.61 9.44
N ALA A 86 -12.66 -13.70 10.38
CA ALA A 86 -13.29 -14.06 11.64
C ALA A 86 -14.79 -14.37 11.49
N THR A 87 -15.47 -13.68 10.58
CA THR A 87 -16.93 -13.82 10.38
C THR A 87 -17.30 -14.49 9.04
N GLY A 88 -16.35 -14.59 8.10
CA GLY A 88 -16.61 -14.98 6.71
C GLY A 88 -17.36 -13.91 5.90
N SER A 89 -17.64 -12.75 6.49
CA SER A 89 -18.39 -11.67 5.84
C SER A 89 -17.59 -11.06 4.70
N VAL A 90 -18.28 -10.71 3.62
CA VAL A 90 -17.67 -10.11 2.43
C VAL A 90 -18.11 -8.66 2.31
N CYS A 91 -17.20 -7.76 1.94
CA CYS A 91 -17.50 -6.36 1.68
C CYS A 91 -16.76 -5.84 0.44
N SER A 92 -17.34 -4.85 -0.24
CA SER A 92 -16.64 -4.10 -1.28
C SER A 92 -15.75 -3.03 -0.62
N PHE A 93 -14.48 -2.97 -0.99
CA PHE A 93 -13.47 -2.10 -0.42
C PHE A 93 -12.86 -1.21 -1.50
N GLN A 94 -12.63 0.06 -1.18
CA GLN A 94 -12.18 1.09 -2.11
C GLN A 94 -10.85 1.68 -1.66
N THR A 95 -9.88 1.69 -2.58
CA THR A 95 -8.54 2.26 -2.39
C THR A 95 -8.22 3.30 -3.46
N GLN A 96 -7.96 4.55 -3.07
CA GLN A 96 -7.38 5.56 -3.95
C GLN A 96 -5.89 5.51 -3.74
N PHE A 97 -5.17 5.13 -4.78
CA PHE A 97 -3.73 4.95 -4.76
C PHE A 97 -3.06 6.07 -5.55
N GLY A 98 -2.02 6.67 -4.99
CA GLY A 98 -1.18 7.67 -5.64
C GLY A 98 0.25 7.17 -5.82
N ASP A 99 0.85 7.49 -6.96
CA ASP A 99 2.26 7.25 -7.22
C ASP A 99 2.98 8.56 -7.53
N ALA A 100 3.95 8.90 -6.69
CA ALA A 100 4.73 10.11 -6.84
C ALA A 100 5.86 10.00 -7.88
N GLY A 101 6.14 8.79 -8.37
CA GLY A 101 7.36 8.49 -9.08
C GLY A 101 8.61 8.80 -8.24
N ARG A 102 9.73 9.11 -8.90
CA ARG A 102 11.03 9.40 -8.24
C ARG A 102 11.13 10.80 -7.62
N ARG A 103 10.03 11.54 -7.52
CA ARG A 103 10.08 13.01 -7.37
C ARG A 103 10.09 13.51 -5.93
N LEU A 104 9.62 12.72 -4.96
CA LEU A 104 9.34 13.25 -3.61
C LEU A 104 10.43 12.94 -2.58
N SER A 105 11.02 11.74 -2.57
CA SER A 105 12.01 11.40 -1.55
C SER A 105 13.39 10.99 -2.07
N LEU A 106 14.39 11.71 -1.56
CA LEU A 106 15.80 11.45 -1.84
C LEU A 106 16.19 10.04 -1.36
N GLY A 107 16.63 9.20 -2.29
CA GLY A 107 17.07 7.82 -2.03
C GLY A 107 15.97 6.76 -2.12
N ALA A 108 14.70 7.16 -2.33
CA ALA A 108 13.63 6.21 -2.60
C ALA A 108 13.55 5.85 -4.10
N ARG A 109 13.34 4.55 -4.37
CA ARG A 109 13.02 4.00 -5.69
C ARG A 109 11.56 4.26 -6.05
N ILE A 110 10.66 4.13 -5.07
CA ILE A 110 9.22 4.42 -5.17
C ILE A 110 8.74 5.15 -3.92
N THR A 111 7.73 6.00 -4.12
CA THR A 111 6.97 6.68 -3.08
C THR A 111 5.50 6.55 -3.43
N TRP A 112 4.78 5.75 -2.66
CA TRP A 112 3.40 5.36 -2.94
C TRP A 112 2.47 5.76 -1.80
N PHE A 113 1.27 6.16 -2.16
CA PHE A 113 0.26 6.62 -1.22
C PHE A 113 -1.00 5.78 -1.33
N ALA A 114 -1.53 5.35 -0.20
CA ALA A 114 -2.97 5.19 -0.05
C ALA A 114 -3.51 6.58 0.37
N LEU A 115 -4.28 7.21 -0.52
CA LEU A 115 -4.92 8.51 -0.30
C LEU A 115 -6.39 8.34 0.13
N ALA A 116 -6.93 7.13 -0.01
CA ALA A 116 -8.21 6.76 0.55
C ALA A 116 -8.25 5.26 0.74
N SER A 117 -8.80 4.80 1.87
CA SER A 117 -8.92 3.39 2.19
C SER A 117 -10.19 3.16 2.99
N ARG A 118 -11.25 2.62 2.36
CA ARG A 118 -12.56 2.48 3.03
C ARG A 118 -13.38 1.32 2.51
N ILE A 119 -14.25 0.79 3.38
CA ILE A 119 -15.37 -0.05 2.93
C ILE A 119 -16.33 0.84 2.12
N LYS A 120 -16.77 0.36 0.95
CA LYS A 120 -17.69 1.07 0.07
C LYS A 120 -18.98 1.40 0.84
N GLN A 121 -19.30 2.68 0.92
CA GLN A 121 -20.53 3.16 1.56
C GLN A 121 -21.64 3.37 0.52
N ILE A 122 -22.89 3.38 0.99
CA ILE A 122 -24.08 3.65 0.15
C ILE A 122 -24.09 5.12 -0.31
N TYR A 123 -23.59 6.03 0.53
CA TYR A 123 -23.46 7.45 0.23
C TYR A 123 -22.00 7.84 -0.01
N ASN A 124 -21.74 8.64 -1.04
CA ASN A 124 -20.42 9.15 -1.34
C ASN A 124 -20.04 10.25 -0.36
N GLN A 125 -19.28 9.91 0.68
CA GLN A 125 -18.60 10.92 1.49
C GLN A 125 -17.39 11.48 0.72
N PRO A 126 -17.15 12.81 0.79
CA PRO A 126 -15.91 13.40 0.32
C PRO A 126 -14.72 12.71 0.96
N ILE A 127 -13.67 12.55 0.17
CA ILE A 127 -12.38 12.03 0.61
C ILE A 127 -11.44 13.22 0.58
N ASP A 128 -10.74 13.45 1.68
CA ASP A 128 -9.52 14.26 1.63
C ASP A 128 -8.47 13.36 1.00
N ASP A 129 -8.19 13.55 -0.28
CA ASP A 129 -7.23 12.74 -1.05
C ASP A 129 -5.89 13.45 -1.22
N VAL A 130 -5.65 14.49 -0.41
CA VAL A 130 -4.44 15.31 -0.46
C VAL A 130 -3.46 14.85 0.60
N TRP A 131 -2.33 14.32 0.13
CA TRP A 131 -1.16 14.11 0.99
C TRP A 131 -0.39 15.41 1.14
N ASP A 132 -0.26 15.90 2.38
CA ASP A 132 0.53 17.08 2.71
C ASP A 132 1.81 16.65 3.45
N GLU A 133 2.96 16.82 2.80
CA GLU A 133 4.27 16.44 3.35
C GLU A 133 4.64 17.25 4.61
N ASP A 134 4.09 18.46 4.72
CA ASP A 134 4.28 19.35 5.85
C ASP A 134 3.26 19.10 6.97
N THR A 135 2.46 18.02 6.87
CA THR A 135 1.51 17.66 7.93
C THR A 135 2.25 17.49 9.26
N PRO A 136 1.85 18.23 10.32
CA PRO A 136 2.53 18.18 11.62
C PRO A 136 2.53 16.80 12.30
N GLY A 137 1.74 15.85 11.78
CA GLY A 137 1.59 14.50 12.30
C GLY A 137 2.80 13.57 12.03
N ILE A 138 3.68 13.92 11.10
CA ILE A 138 4.87 13.11 10.78
C ILE A 138 6.12 13.78 11.36
N ASN A 139 6.85 13.07 12.23
CA ASN A 139 8.08 13.57 12.82
C ASN A 139 9.19 13.74 11.75
N GLU A 140 10.01 14.78 11.91
CA GLU A 140 11.16 15.08 11.04
C GLU A 140 12.13 13.90 10.87
N PHE A 141 12.25 13.01 11.87
CA PHE A 141 13.00 11.76 11.76
C PHE A 141 12.60 10.91 10.55
N TYR A 142 11.32 10.91 10.17
CA TYR A 142 10.80 10.14 9.05
C TYR A 142 10.81 10.91 7.72
N LYS A 143 11.15 12.21 7.73
CA LYS A 143 11.22 13.07 6.52
C LYS A 143 12.62 13.14 5.91
N VAL A 144 13.62 12.54 6.55
CA VAL A 144 15.00 12.49 6.05
C VAL A 144 15.14 11.51 4.87
N PRO A 145 16.24 11.56 4.08
CA PRO A 145 16.51 10.57 3.04
C PRO A 145 16.43 9.13 3.54
N MET A 146 16.08 8.19 2.66
CA MET A 146 15.96 6.77 3.05
C MET A 146 17.27 6.27 3.69
N PRO A 147 17.20 5.63 4.88
CA PRO A 147 18.40 5.15 5.54
C PRO A 147 18.99 3.97 4.75
N LYS A 148 20.29 3.76 4.95
CA LYS A 148 20.96 2.55 4.50
C LYS A 148 20.54 1.38 5.38
N TRP A 149 20.88 0.16 4.93
CA TRP A 149 20.77 -1.03 5.76
C TRP A 149 21.44 -0.79 7.13
N PHE A 150 20.77 -1.23 8.20
CA PHE A 150 21.24 -1.04 9.57
C PHE A 150 22.55 -1.78 9.83
N SER A 151 23.36 -1.27 10.78
CA SER A 151 24.54 -1.97 11.29
C SER A 151 24.24 -2.64 12.63
N ASP A 152 24.93 -3.74 12.90
CA ASP A 152 24.77 -4.52 14.15
C ASP A 152 25.16 -3.70 15.41
N GLU A 153 25.87 -2.60 15.24
CA GLU A 153 26.36 -1.74 16.34
C GLU A 153 25.23 -0.95 17.05
N ALA A 154 24.02 -0.89 16.48
CA ALA A 154 22.90 -0.11 17.01
C ALA A 154 21.66 -0.94 17.41
N LEU A 155 21.86 -2.22 17.77
CA LEU A 155 20.80 -3.19 18.13
C LEU A 155 19.78 -2.69 19.17
N GLU A 156 20.14 -1.81 20.11
CA GLU A 156 19.22 -1.30 21.13
C GLU A 156 18.03 -0.48 20.56
N LYS A 157 18.19 0.10 19.38
CA LYS A 157 17.14 0.90 18.71
C LYS A 157 16.20 0.05 17.87
N TYR A 158 16.61 -1.17 17.56
CA TYR A 158 15.96 -2.05 16.61
C TYR A 158 15.11 -3.10 17.31
N TYR A 159 13.93 -3.35 16.77
CA TYR A 159 13.16 -4.54 17.10
C TYR A 159 13.37 -5.61 16.04
N VAL A 160 14.06 -6.68 16.41
CA VAL A 160 14.21 -7.87 15.56
C VAL A 160 12.95 -8.71 15.71
N VAL A 161 12.20 -8.86 14.62
CA VAL A 161 10.92 -9.56 14.65
C VAL A 161 11.16 -11.06 14.80
N PRO A 162 10.60 -11.71 15.84
CA PRO A 162 10.69 -13.15 15.99
C PRO A 162 10.02 -13.90 14.83
N GLU A 163 10.52 -15.09 14.50
CA GLU A 163 9.98 -15.92 13.41
C GLU A 163 8.47 -16.22 13.56
N SER A 164 8.00 -16.42 14.79
CA SER A 164 6.57 -16.60 15.08
C SER A 164 5.72 -15.40 14.65
N GLU A 165 6.24 -14.17 14.82
CA GLU A 165 5.53 -12.95 14.45
C GLU A 165 5.62 -12.65 12.95
N LEU A 166 6.61 -13.18 12.23
CA LEU A 166 6.70 -13.01 10.78
C LEU A 166 5.50 -13.64 10.06
N HIS A 167 5.05 -14.80 10.53
CA HIS A 167 3.91 -15.52 9.95
C HIS A 167 2.56 -15.00 10.44
N ASP A 168 2.47 -14.50 11.68
CA ASP A 168 1.23 -13.93 12.22
C ASP A 168 0.88 -12.56 11.61
N ASN A 169 1.88 -11.88 11.02
CA ASN A 169 1.72 -10.56 10.43
C ASN A 169 1.79 -10.62 8.89
N ASP A 170 0.70 -11.04 8.26
CA ASP A 170 0.57 -11.12 6.79
C ASP A 170 0.94 -9.82 6.05
N TRP A 171 0.87 -8.67 6.71
CA TRP A 171 1.22 -7.39 6.11
C TRP A 171 2.74 -7.18 5.97
N LEU A 172 3.57 -7.92 6.70
CA LEU A 172 5.02 -7.97 6.45
C LEU A 172 5.30 -8.63 5.10
N GLN A 173 4.52 -9.66 4.75
CA GLN A 173 4.56 -10.25 3.41
C GLN A 173 4.14 -9.23 2.34
N LEU A 174 3.13 -8.41 2.62
CA LEU A 174 2.76 -7.31 1.73
C LEU A 174 3.91 -6.31 1.53
N LEU A 175 4.64 -5.93 2.58
CA LEU A 175 5.80 -5.03 2.43
C LEU A 175 6.93 -5.67 1.63
N MET A 176 7.19 -6.97 1.82
CA MET A 176 8.13 -7.73 1.00
C MET A 176 7.71 -7.74 -0.47
N GLU A 177 6.44 -7.98 -0.76
CA GLU A 177 5.91 -7.95 -2.13
C GLU A 177 6.04 -6.56 -2.76
N VAL A 178 5.79 -5.48 -2.01
CA VAL A 178 6.01 -4.10 -2.44
C VAL A 178 7.48 -3.85 -2.77
N ALA A 179 8.39 -4.26 -1.90
CA ALA A 179 9.82 -4.13 -2.11
C ALA A 179 10.29 -4.88 -3.36
N PHE A 180 9.83 -6.13 -3.53
CA PHE A 180 10.19 -6.94 -4.68
C PHE A 180 9.57 -6.42 -5.98
N PHE A 181 8.32 -5.97 -5.96
CA PHE A 181 7.69 -5.36 -7.13
C PHE A 181 8.42 -4.08 -7.58
N SER A 182 8.93 -3.29 -6.62
CA SER A 182 9.80 -2.15 -6.89
C SER A 182 11.11 -2.57 -7.55
N LYS A 183 11.75 -3.64 -7.05
CA LYS A 183 12.99 -4.22 -7.61
C LYS A 183 12.80 -4.73 -9.04
N ALA A 184 11.67 -5.37 -9.32
CA ALA A 184 11.31 -5.90 -10.64
C ALA A 184 10.82 -4.81 -11.64
N ASP A 185 11.16 -3.54 -11.40
CA ASP A 185 10.75 -2.39 -12.23
C ASP A 185 9.24 -2.31 -12.48
N ARG A 186 8.44 -2.83 -11.53
CA ARG A 186 6.98 -2.84 -11.61
C ARG A 186 6.44 -3.67 -12.78
N CYS A 187 7.29 -4.54 -13.33
CA CYS A 187 7.00 -5.43 -14.46
C CYS A 187 6.80 -6.86 -13.95
N LEU A 188 5.80 -7.06 -13.08
CA LEU A 188 5.38 -8.39 -12.64
C LEU A 188 3.93 -8.64 -13.03
N ASP A 189 3.73 -9.65 -13.87
CA ASP A 189 2.41 -10.08 -14.30
C ASP A 189 1.75 -11.01 -13.28
N ALA A 190 2.53 -11.71 -12.45
CA ALA A 190 2.03 -12.67 -11.48
C ALA A 190 2.83 -12.65 -10.18
N TYR A 191 2.25 -13.29 -9.16
CA TYR A 191 2.93 -13.58 -7.89
C TYR A 191 4.14 -14.49 -8.13
N LEU A 192 5.28 -14.14 -7.53
CA LEU A 192 6.48 -14.97 -7.51
C LEU A 192 6.67 -15.62 -6.13
N PRO A 193 7.30 -16.81 -6.06
CA PRO A 193 7.55 -17.51 -4.80
C PRO A 193 8.58 -16.74 -3.97
N LEU A 194 8.10 -15.91 -3.05
CA LEU A 194 8.91 -15.13 -2.13
C LEU A 194 8.88 -15.74 -0.73
N GLU A 195 10.03 -15.79 -0.08
CA GLU A 195 10.22 -16.28 1.29
C GLU A 195 10.76 -15.14 2.15
N LEU A 196 10.02 -14.79 3.21
CA LEU A 196 10.42 -13.75 4.14
C LEU A 196 11.42 -14.34 5.14
N ASN A 197 12.67 -13.86 5.12
CA ASN A 197 13.74 -14.41 5.96
C ASN A 197 13.82 -13.71 7.32
N SER A 198 13.81 -12.38 7.33
CA SER A 198 13.92 -11.60 8.57
C SER A 198 13.40 -10.19 8.39
N VAL A 199 12.80 -9.63 9.45
CA VAL A 199 12.40 -8.23 9.51
C VAL A 199 13.00 -7.59 10.76
N VAL A 200 13.55 -6.39 10.58
CA VAL A 200 13.98 -5.52 11.68
C VAL A 200 13.23 -4.20 11.57
N VAL A 201 12.74 -3.69 12.69
CA VAL A 201 11.92 -2.46 12.75
C VAL A 201 12.64 -1.39 13.55
N GLU A 202 12.69 -0.18 13.00
CA GLU A 202 13.14 1.04 13.68
C GLU A 202 11.97 2.02 13.81
N THR A 203 11.79 2.53 15.02
CA THR A 203 10.81 3.58 15.35
C THR A 203 11.51 4.67 16.15
N LEU A 204 11.08 5.91 15.97
CA LEU A 204 11.49 7.02 16.83
C LEU A 204 10.86 6.89 18.22
N GLU A 205 9.61 6.46 18.25
CA GLU A 205 8.81 6.37 19.47
C GLU A 205 9.38 5.28 20.39
N ASP A 206 9.58 5.65 21.66
CA ASP A 206 10.01 4.73 22.70
C ASP A 206 8.77 4.00 23.24
N TYR A 207 8.43 2.87 22.62
CA TYR A 207 7.32 2.02 23.06
C TYR A 207 7.72 1.32 24.38
N THR A 208 7.26 1.89 25.49
CA THR A 208 7.65 1.50 26.87
C THR A 208 7.01 0.20 27.37
N THR A 209 6.07 -0.39 26.61
CA THR A 209 5.25 -1.53 27.03
C THR A 209 5.74 -2.85 26.43
N ALA A 210 5.58 -3.06 25.12
CA ALA A 210 5.98 -4.30 24.46
C ALA A 210 6.70 -4.01 23.13
N PRO A 211 7.87 -4.62 22.85
CA PRO A 211 8.60 -4.41 21.60
C PRO A 211 7.77 -4.69 20.33
N SER A 212 6.82 -5.64 20.40
CA SER A 212 5.89 -5.97 19.32
C SER A 212 4.94 -4.82 18.93
N GLU A 213 4.76 -3.80 19.78
CA GLU A 213 3.96 -2.61 19.43
C GLU A 213 4.63 -1.78 18.34
N LYS A 214 5.97 -1.83 18.22
CA LYS A 214 6.73 -1.18 17.15
C LYS A 214 6.29 -1.66 15.76
N LEU A 215 5.80 -2.89 15.63
CA LEU A 215 5.25 -3.41 14.38
C LEU A 215 3.98 -2.69 13.94
N LYS A 216 3.16 -2.24 14.90
CA LYS A 216 1.89 -1.58 14.65
C LYS A 216 1.98 -0.06 14.67
N ALA A 217 3.18 0.48 14.87
CA ALA A 217 3.45 1.90 14.86
C ALA A 217 2.93 2.56 13.58
N ASP A 218 2.36 3.75 13.72
CA ASP A 218 1.90 4.56 12.58
C ASP A 218 3.06 4.93 11.64
N ASN A 219 4.22 5.23 12.23
CA ASN A 219 5.45 5.53 11.52
C ASN A 219 6.52 4.53 11.91
N ALA A 220 7.19 3.93 10.92
CA ALA A 220 8.24 2.93 11.15
C ALA A 220 9.11 2.73 9.90
N ILE A 221 10.35 2.32 10.13
CA ILE A 221 11.27 1.87 9.07
C ILE A 221 11.48 0.37 9.22
N PHE A 222 11.27 -0.37 8.14
CA PHE A 222 11.38 -1.81 8.05
C PHE A 222 12.58 -2.19 7.21
N TYR A 223 13.44 -3.01 7.77
CA TYR A 223 14.56 -3.64 7.10
C TYR A 223 14.19 -5.09 6.84
N ILE A 224 13.95 -5.40 5.58
CA ILE A 224 13.36 -6.67 5.15
C ILE A 224 14.41 -7.46 4.38
N SER A 225 14.74 -8.65 4.85
CA SER A 225 15.49 -9.63 4.08
C SER A 225 14.57 -10.76 3.65
N TYR A 226 14.67 -11.15 2.39
CA TYR A 226 13.79 -12.14 1.78
C TYR A 226 14.49 -12.81 0.61
N LYS A 227 13.95 -13.93 0.16
CA LYS A 227 14.47 -14.71 -0.94
C LYS A 227 13.43 -14.88 -2.04
N CYS A 228 13.84 -14.74 -3.29
CA CYS A 228 13.04 -15.12 -4.44
C CYS A 228 13.44 -16.53 -4.88
N CYS A 229 12.52 -17.48 -4.70
CA CYS A 229 12.71 -18.91 -4.99
C CYS A 229 12.30 -19.27 -6.43
N SER A 230 12.32 -18.30 -7.34
CA SER A 230 12.10 -18.52 -8.78
C SER A 230 13.26 -19.28 -9.41
N ASP A 231 13.14 -19.61 -10.70
CA ASP A 231 14.22 -20.25 -11.46
C ASP A 231 15.54 -19.46 -11.28
N PRO A 232 16.64 -20.09 -10.83
CA PRO A 232 17.93 -19.43 -10.61
C PRO A 232 18.52 -18.74 -11.85
N SER A 233 18.05 -19.08 -13.06
CA SER A 233 18.42 -18.40 -14.30
C SER A 233 17.78 -17.02 -14.47
N THR A 234 16.77 -16.69 -13.64
CA THR A 234 16.14 -15.37 -13.64
C THR A 234 16.99 -14.35 -12.87
N PRO A 235 17.17 -13.11 -13.38
CA PRO A 235 17.94 -12.07 -12.68
C PRO A 235 17.38 -11.66 -11.30
N LEU A 236 16.12 -12.02 -11.04
CA LEU A 236 15.39 -11.71 -9.83
C LEU A 236 15.42 -12.85 -8.79
N ALA A 237 16.10 -13.97 -9.06
CA ALA A 237 16.21 -15.06 -8.10
C ALA A 237 17.27 -14.79 -7.02
N GLY A 238 17.13 -15.45 -5.88
CA GLY A 238 18.10 -15.41 -4.78
C GLY A 238 17.76 -14.44 -3.67
N ASP A 239 18.77 -14.11 -2.86
CA ASP A 239 18.60 -13.33 -1.64
C ASP A 239 18.55 -11.84 -1.91
N HIS A 240 17.64 -11.17 -1.21
CA HIS A 240 17.37 -9.75 -1.36
C HIS A 240 17.22 -9.07 0.00
N ARG A 241 17.42 -7.76 -0.06
CA ARG A 241 17.27 -6.83 1.06
C ARG A 241 16.55 -5.59 0.57
N ALA A 242 15.69 -5.03 1.41
CA ALA A 242 15.02 -3.77 1.13
C ALA A 242 14.80 -2.99 2.42
N VAL A 243 14.82 -1.66 2.29
CA VAL A 243 14.42 -0.75 3.36
C VAL A 243 13.10 -0.11 2.94
N VAL A 244 12.08 -0.26 3.77
CA VAL A 244 10.74 0.28 3.55
C VAL A 244 10.40 1.24 4.67
N ARG A 245 10.09 2.49 4.37
CA ARG A 245 9.56 3.43 5.36
C ARG A 245 8.04 3.51 5.19
N LYS A 246 7.32 3.35 6.30
CA LYS A 246 5.88 3.59 6.40
C LYS A 246 5.64 4.85 7.21
N THR A 247 4.80 5.74 6.70
CA THR A 247 4.32 6.89 7.46
C THR A 247 2.81 7.07 7.33
N MET A 248 2.19 7.62 8.37
CA MET A 248 0.76 7.97 8.40
C MET A 248 0.64 9.40 8.94
N ASP A 249 -0.13 10.23 8.25
CA ASP A 249 -0.30 11.67 8.55
C ASP A 249 -1.45 11.94 9.55
N GLY A 250 -2.09 10.89 10.05
CA GLY A 250 -3.24 10.94 10.94
C GLY A 250 -4.60 11.11 10.22
N LYS A 251 -4.61 11.33 8.90
CA LYS A 251 -5.86 11.40 8.13
C LYS A 251 -6.44 9.99 7.90
N PRO A 252 -7.78 9.84 7.89
CA PRO A 252 -8.41 8.55 7.63
C PRO A 252 -8.06 7.99 6.24
N GLY A 253 -7.59 6.74 6.21
CA GLY A 253 -7.26 6.04 4.98
C GLY A 253 -5.94 6.44 4.33
N HIS A 254 -5.14 7.27 5.01
CA HIS A 254 -3.84 7.76 4.54
C HIS A 254 -2.67 6.92 5.02
N MET A 255 -1.82 6.51 4.08
CA MET A 255 -0.55 5.84 4.37
C MET A 255 0.42 6.05 3.22
N CYS A 256 1.66 6.40 3.53
CA CYS A 256 2.76 6.47 2.58
C CYS A 256 3.71 5.28 2.79
N LEU A 257 4.18 4.71 1.67
CA LEU A 257 5.22 3.70 1.61
C LEU A 257 6.35 4.19 0.70
N GLU A 258 7.56 4.19 1.24
CA GLU A 258 8.79 4.51 0.52
C GLU A 258 9.69 3.29 0.50
N VAL A 259 10.29 2.95 -0.64
CA VAL A 259 11.25 1.83 -0.73
C VAL A 259 12.59 2.35 -1.22
N ALA A 260 13.67 2.03 -0.52
CA ALA A 260 15.02 2.52 -0.84
C ALA A 260 15.67 1.80 -2.03
N LEU A 261 16.68 2.47 -2.63
CA LEU A 261 17.66 1.85 -3.52
C LEU A 261 18.78 1.19 -2.69
N THR A 262 18.90 -0.13 -2.70
CA THR A 262 20.03 -0.82 -2.04
C THR A 262 21.19 -1.02 -3.01
N LYS A 263 22.41 -0.58 -2.63
CA LYS A 263 23.62 -0.60 -3.47
C LYS A 263 24.14 -1.99 -3.87
N GLU A 264 23.73 -3.06 -3.19
CA GLU A 264 24.03 -4.45 -3.62
C GLU A 264 23.13 -4.91 -4.79
N GLN A 265 22.31 -4.02 -5.33
CA GLN A 265 21.31 -4.29 -6.37
C GLN A 265 21.37 -3.30 -7.53
N GLU A 266 22.50 -2.58 -7.68
CA GLU A 266 22.92 -1.95 -8.95
C GLU A 266 23.61 -2.97 -9.85
#